data_AF-A0A958ZP38-F1
#
_entry.id   AF-A0A958ZP38-F1
#
_cell.length_a   1.000
_cell.length_b   1.000
_cell.length_c   1.000
_cell.angle_alpha   90.00
_cell.angle_beta   90.00
_cell.angle_gamma   90.00
#
_symmetry.space_group_name_H-M   'P 1'
#
loop_
_entity.id
_entity.type
_entity.pdbx_description
1 polymer ?
#
loop_
_entity_poly.entity_id
_entity_poly.type
_entity_poly.pdbx_seq_one_letter_code
_entity_poly.pdbx_strand_id
1 'polypeptide(L)'
;MTARSRAGNLLSVPPTLTFDTERSVEPKECAACGRGYVLAKGFIYADDEPHAVYFAALHNHGVPEAWIDVILGTFGSADYSDHVTFGCRVGPIEGQTEPAASAVPAAGPYGAAPIFG
;
A
#
# COMPACT_ATOMS: atom_id res chain seq x y z
N MET A 1 38.07 4.49 -7.50
CA MET A 1 36.91 4.19 -6.64
C MET A 1 36.10 3.10 -7.33
N THR A 2 36.23 1.87 -6.86
CA THR A 2 35.63 0.68 -7.47
C THR A 2 34.20 0.49 -6.94
N ALA A 3 33.23 0.50 -7.84
CA ALA A 3 31.84 0.16 -7.55
C ALA A 3 31.76 -1.30 -7.07
N ARG A 4 31.20 -1.51 -5.87
CA ARG A 4 30.89 -2.85 -5.37
C ARG A 4 29.61 -3.33 -6.06
N SER A 5 29.77 -4.32 -6.94
CA SER A 5 28.67 -5.16 -7.44
C SER A 5 28.00 -5.85 -6.25
N ARG A 6 26.71 -5.58 -6.02
CA ARG A 6 25.87 -6.40 -5.12
C ARG A 6 25.45 -7.66 -5.89
N ALA A 7 26.37 -8.60 -6.02
CA ALA A 7 26.00 -9.99 -6.28
C ALA A 7 25.26 -10.51 -5.04
N GLY A 8 23.95 -10.73 -5.17
CA GLY A 8 23.08 -11.16 -4.08
C GLY A 8 23.55 -12.49 -3.49
N ASN A 9 23.88 -12.47 -2.20
CA ASN A 9 24.16 -13.67 -1.44
C ASN A 9 22.83 -14.36 -1.13
N LEU A 10 22.57 -15.54 -1.69
CA LEU A 10 21.37 -16.36 -1.46
C LEU A 10 21.26 -16.94 -0.02
N LEU A 11 22.08 -16.43 0.91
CA LEU A 11 22.15 -16.87 2.31
C LEU A 11 21.83 -15.75 3.32
N SER A 12 21.36 -14.56 2.88
CA SER A 12 20.86 -13.57 3.82
C SER A 12 19.53 -14.05 4.41
N VAL A 13 19.46 -14.14 5.74
CA VAL A 13 18.18 -14.30 6.44
C VAL A 13 17.25 -13.17 5.94
N PRO A 14 16.03 -13.48 5.45
CA PRO A 14 15.07 -12.45 5.09
C PRO A 14 14.81 -11.53 6.29
N PRO A 15 14.68 -10.21 6.10
CA PRO A 15 14.40 -9.31 7.20
C PRO A 15 13.06 -9.67 7.85
N THR A 16 12.93 -9.39 9.14
CA THR A 16 11.63 -9.47 9.80
C THR A 16 10.80 -8.27 9.41
N LEU A 17 9.60 -8.51 8.88
CA LEU A 17 8.65 -7.45 8.57
C LEU A 17 7.72 -7.20 9.75
N THR A 18 7.59 -5.94 10.16
CA THR A 18 6.70 -5.51 11.24
C THR A 18 5.85 -4.31 10.81
N PHE A 19 4.66 -4.18 11.41
CA PHE A 19 3.85 -2.99 11.24
C PHE A 19 4.24 -1.93 12.27
N ASP A 20 4.11 -0.68 11.85
CA ASP A 20 4.04 0.44 12.78
C ASP A 20 2.96 0.22 13.84
N THR A 21 3.34 0.29 15.12
CA THR A 21 2.41 0.19 16.25
C THR A 21 1.50 1.42 16.37
N GLU A 22 1.94 2.57 15.84
CA GLU A 22 1.23 3.85 15.86
C GLU A 22 0.46 4.12 14.55
N ARG A 23 0.13 3.07 13.78
CA ARG A 23 -0.62 3.20 12.51
C ARG A 23 -1.82 4.14 12.66
N SER A 24 -1.96 5.04 11.71
CA SER A 24 -3.11 5.93 11.62
C SER A 24 -4.34 5.14 11.15
N VAL A 25 -5.49 5.42 11.76
CA VAL A 25 -6.80 4.91 11.34
C VAL A 25 -7.76 6.08 11.38
N GLU A 26 -8.25 6.49 10.23
CA GLU A 26 -9.08 7.70 10.08
C GLU A 26 -10.42 7.39 9.38
N PRO A 27 -11.55 7.90 9.88
CA PRO A 27 -12.80 7.86 9.13
C PRO A 27 -12.72 8.84 7.95
N LYS A 28 -13.29 8.43 6.82
CA LYS A 28 -13.38 9.20 5.58
C LYS A 28 -14.77 9.07 4.98
N GLU A 29 -15.09 9.93 4.03
CA GLU A 29 -16.34 9.86 3.26
C GLU A 29 -16.01 9.59 1.79
N CYS A 30 -16.71 8.63 1.19
CA CYS A 30 -16.53 8.30 -0.23
C CYS A 30 -17.18 9.38 -1.10
N ALA A 31 -16.38 10.05 -1.94
CA ALA A 31 -16.86 11.09 -2.84
C ALA A 31 -17.94 10.62 -3.86
N ALA A 32 -17.98 9.33 -4.20
CA ALA A 32 -18.92 8.81 -5.19
C ALA A 32 -20.32 8.52 -4.62
N CYS A 33 -20.43 8.13 -3.34
CA CYS A 33 -21.71 7.68 -2.76
C CYS A 33 -22.04 8.29 -1.39
N GLY A 34 -21.16 9.12 -0.82
CA GLY A 34 -21.33 9.77 0.49
C GLY A 34 -21.25 8.82 1.69
N ARG A 35 -20.99 7.52 1.50
CA ARG A 35 -20.88 6.57 2.62
C ARG A 35 -19.52 6.68 3.30
N GLY A 36 -19.53 6.48 4.62
CA GLY A 36 -18.31 6.42 5.41
C GLY A 36 -17.45 5.19 5.08
N TYR A 37 -16.14 5.38 5.11
CA TYR A 37 -15.15 4.31 5.03
C TYR A 37 -14.01 4.59 6.02
N VAL A 38 -13.18 3.59 6.30
CA VAL A 38 -11.99 3.76 7.16
C VAL A 38 -10.75 3.68 6.30
N LEU A 39 -9.82 4.62 6.48
CA LEU A 39 -8.49 4.58 5.90
C LEU A 39 -7.47 4.28 7.00
N ALA A 40 -6.78 3.15 6.90
CA ALA A 40 -5.63 2.83 7.72
C ALA A 40 -4.34 3.11 6.94
N LYS A 41 -3.34 3.74 7.58
CA LYS A 41 -2.01 3.98 6.99
C LYS A 41 -0.94 3.75 8.02
N GLY A 42 0.19 3.18 7.60
CA GLY A 42 1.33 2.97 8.48
C GLY A 42 2.57 2.56 7.72
N PHE A 43 3.71 2.61 8.40
CA PHE A 43 4.94 2.04 7.89
C PHE A 43 4.95 0.51 8.05
N ILE A 44 5.63 -0.14 7.12
CA ILE A 44 6.16 -1.49 7.27
C ILE A 44 7.66 -1.32 7.48
N TYR A 45 8.18 -1.92 8.54
CA TYR A 45 9.61 -1.92 8.83
C TYR A 45 10.23 -3.25 8.41
N ALA A 46 11.49 -3.20 7.98
CA ALA A 46 12.35 -4.36 7.77
C ALA A 46 13.53 -4.23 8.74
N ASP A 47 13.60 -5.11 9.76
CA ASP A 47 14.58 -5.03 10.85
C ASP A 47 14.67 -3.61 11.46
N ASP A 48 13.51 -3.07 11.86
CA ASP A 48 13.32 -1.74 12.48
C ASP A 48 13.62 -0.52 11.59
N GLU A 49 13.97 -0.71 10.31
CA GLU A 49 14.13 0.37 9.34
C GLU A 49 12.88 0.53 8.44
N PRO A 50 12.38 1.75 8.19
CA PRO A 50 11.25 1.97 7.30
C PRO A 50 11.50 1.39 5.90
N HIS A 51 10.62 0.49 5.45
CA HIS A 51 10.78 -0.25 4.20
C HIS A 51 9.60 -0.08 3.24
N ALA A 52 8.40 0.14 3.78
CA ALA A 52 7.22 0.42 2.97
C ALA A 52 6.26 1.36 3.71
N VAL A 53 5.33 1.96 2.97
CA VAL A 53 4.11 2.55 3.52
C VAL A 53 2.93 1.85 2.89
N TYR A 54 1.96 1.47 3.71
CA TYR A 54 0.69 0.95 3.21
C TYR A 54 -0.45 1.93 3.46
N PHE A 55 -1.45 1.86 2.59
CA PHE A 55 -2.74 2.50 2.74
C PHE A 55 -3.81 1.42 2.53
N ALA A 56 -4.76 1.31 3.44
CA ALA A 56 -5.89 0.39 3.34
C ALA A 56 -7.20 1.16 3.53
N ALA A 57 -7.91 1.42 2.44
CA ALA A 57 -9.23 2.02 2.45
C ALA A 57 -10.31 0.93 2.45
N LEU A 58 -11.09 0.86 3.51
CA LEU A 58 -12.11 -0.16 3.75
C LEU A 58 -13.49 0.45 3.57
N HIS A 59 -14.00 0.33 2.35
CA HIS A 59 -15.28 0.85 1.90
C HIS A 59 -16.42 -0.12 2.17
N ASN A 60 -17.62 0.44 2.34
CA ASN A 60 -18.87 -0.30 2.27
C ASN A 60 -19.87 0.46 1.40
N HIS A 61 -20.01 0.02 0.15
CA HIS A 61 -20.93 0.61 -0.83
C HIS A 61 -22.32 -0.05 -0.80
N GLY A 62 -22.69 -0.70 0.31
CA GLY A 62 -23.76 -1.71 0.37
C GLY A 62 -23.20 -3.14 0.25
N VAL A 63 -21.93 -3.26 -0.13
CA VAL A 63 -21.10 -4.46 -0.18
C VAL A 63 -19.68 -4.09 0.26
N PRO A 64 -18.94 -4.97 0.96
CA PRO A 64 -17.55 -4.71 1.35
C PRO A 64 -16.63 -4.54 0.14
N GLU A 65 -15.77 -3.53 0.20
CA GLU A 65 -14.71 -3.29 -0.78
C GLU A 65 -13.46 -2.79 -0.06
N ALA A 66 -12.29 -3.32 -0.42
CA ALA A 66 -11.01 -2.87 0.10
C ALA A 66 -10.11 -2.40 -1.04
N TRP A 67 -9.45 -1.27 -0.84
CA TRP A 67 -8.35 -0.79 -1.66
C TRP A 67 -7.09 -0.80 -0.82
N ILE A 68 -6.08 -1.55 -1.26
CA ILE A 68 -4.81 -1.69 -0.55
C ILE A 68 -3.71 -1.22 -1.48
N ASP A 69 -3.06 -0.12 -1.09
CA ASP A 69 -1.92 0.45 -1.80
C ASP A 69 -0.66 0.27 -0.96
N VAL A 70 0.44 -0.06 -1.60
CA VAL A 70 1.75 -0.17 -0.95
C VAL A 70 2.79 0.53 -1.80
N ILE A 71 3.63 1.31 -1.12
CA ILE A 71 4.83 1.92 -1.68
C ILE A 71 6.02 1.27 -0.97
N LEU A 72 6.85 0.56 -1.71
CA LEU A 72 8.11 -0.02 -1.25
C LEU A 72 9.25 0.94 -1.60
N GLY A 73 10.23 1.13 -0.73
CA GLY A 73 11.39 1.96 -1.04
C GLY A 73 12.07 2.51 0.22
N THR A 74 12.96 3.47 0.02
CA THR A 74 13.63 4.17 1.11
C THR A 74 12.79 5.36 1.59
N PHE A 75 12.60 5.49 2.90
CA PHE A 75 11.84 6.60 3.51
C PHE A 75 12.73 7.46 4.41
N GLY A 76 12.26 8.67 4.76
CA GLY A 76 13.00 9.62 5.60
C GLY A 76 13.93 10.57 4.83
N SER A 77 13.91 10.53 3.49
CA SER A 77 14.59 11.47 2.61
C SER A 77 13.62 12.08 1.58
N ALA A 78 14.07 13.07 0.83
CA ALA A 78 13.35 13.64 -0.31
C ALA A 78 13.65 12.93 -1.65
N ASP A 79 14.38 11.81 -1.61
CA ASP A 79 14.62 10.94 -2.77
C ASP A 79 13.59 9.80 -2.76
N TYR A 80 12.86 9.69 -3.87
CA TYR A 80 11.82 8.68 -4.09
C TYR A 80 12.12 7.83 -5.33
N SER A 81 13.33 7.91 -5.87
CA SER A 81 13.70 7.27 -7.13
C SER A 81 13.72 5.73 -7.07
N ASP A 82 13.76 5.16 -5.87
CA ASP A 82 13.66 3.72 -5.62
C ASP A 82 12.24 3.26 -5.23
N HIS A 83 11.26 4.18 -5.23
CA HIS A 83 9.89 3.85 -4.85
C HIS A 83 9.21 2.99 -5.92
N VAL A 84 8.60 1.90 -5.47
CA VAL A 84 7.74 1.04 -6.28
C VAL A 84 6.37 1.02 -5.65
N THR A 85 5.39 1.46 -6.43
CA THR A 85 4.01 1.66 -5.97
C THR A 85 3.08 0.67 -6.66
N PHE A 86 2.28 -0.06 -5.90
CA PHE A 86 1.21 -0.91 -6.44
C PHE A 86 -0.07 -0.82 -5.62
N GLY A 87 -1.19 -1.11 -6.26
CA GLY A 87 -2.49 -1.19 -5.62
C GLY A 87 -3.22 -2.48 -5.94
N CYS A 88 -4.10 -2.91 -5.04
CA CYS A 88 -5.11 -3.90 -5.33
C CYS A 88 -6.49 -3.46 -4.83
N ARG A 89 -7.51 -3.82 -5.59
CA ARG A 89 -8.92 -3.71 -5.20
C ARG A 89 -9.45 -5.11 -4.90
N VAL A 90 -10.06 -5.30 -3.75
CA VAL A 90 -10.81 -6.51 -3.39
C VAL A 90 -12.26 -6.13 -3.24
N GLY A 91 -13.14 -6.71 -4.05
CA GLY A 91 -14.56 -6.40 -3.99
C GLY A 91 -15.35 -7.14 -5.06
N PRO A 92 -16.62 -6.75 -5.27
CA PRO A 92 -17.46 -7.34 -6.29
C PRO A 92 -16.87 -7.14 -7.70
N ILE A 93 -16.96 -8.20 -8.51
CA ILE A 93 -16.63 -8.21 -9.93
C ILE A 93 -17.88 -8.63 -10.70
N GLU A 94 -18.17 -7.94 -11.80
CA GLU A 94 -19.30 -8.26 -12.65
C GLU A 94 -19.22 -9.71 -13.15
N GLY A 95 -20.33 -10.44 -13.03
CA GLY A 95 -20.40 -11.85 -13.41
C GLY A 95 -19.84 -12.84 -12.40
N GLN A 96 -19.38 -12.39 -11.22
CA GLN A 96 -18.93 -13.27 -10.13
C GLN A 96 -19.85 -13.17 -8.92
N THR A 97 -20.01 -14.28 -8.19
CA THR A 97 -20.81 -14.35 -6.96
C THR A 97 -20.01 -14.04 -5.71
N GLU A 98 -18.68 -14.16 -5.78
CA GLU A 98 -17.74 -13.93 -4.68
C GLU A 98 -16.82 -12.75 -5.02
N PRO A 99 -16.29 -12.02 -4.02
CA PRO A 99 -15.32 -10.97 -4.27
C PRO A 99 -14.00 -11.54 -4.81
N ALA A 100 -13.33 -10.75 -5.65
CA ALA A 100 -12.01 -11.10 -6.16
C ALA A 100 -11.04 -9.92 -6.03
N ALA A 101 -9.75 -10.25 -6.00
CA ALA A 101 -8.68 -9.28 -6.02
C ALA A 101 -8.31 -8.92 -7.46
N SER A 102 -8.12 -7.63 -7.74
CA SER A 102 -7.61 -7.12 -9.01
C SER A 102 -6.46 -6.16 -8.75
N ALA A 103 -5.37 -6.29 -9.51
CA ALA A 103 -4.31 -5.27 -9.51
C ALA A 103 -4.85 -3.99 -10.15
N VAL A 104 -4.57 -2.85 -9.53
CA VAL A 104 -5.01 -1.52 -9.98
C VAL A 104 -3.86 -0.53 -9.86
N PRO A 105 -3.87 0.59 -10.60
CA PRO A 105 -3.02 1.73 -10.27
C PRO A 105 -3.25 2.09 -8.80
N ALA A 106 -2.17 2.26 -8.05
CA ALA A 106 -2.28 2.63 -6.66
C ALA A 106 -2.95 4.00 -6.52
N ALA A 107 -3.49 4.27 -5.34
CA ALA A 107 -4.12 5.55 -4.98
C ALA A 107 -5.42 5.89 -5.71
N GLY A 108 -5.96 4.96 -6.51
CA GLY A 108 -7.28 5.05 -7.11
C GLY A 108 -8.39 5.60 -6.18
N PRO A 109 -8.53 5.13 -4.92
CA PRO A 109 -9.61 5.60 -4.04
C PRO A 109 -9.46 7.05 -3.56
N TYR A 110 -8.27 7.65 -3.67
CA TYR A 110 -8.00 8.99 -3.14
C TYR A 110 -8.18 10.10 -4.19
N GLY A 111 -8.53 9.76 -5.44
CA GLY A 111 -8.62 10.72 -6.54
C GLY A 111 -7.27 11.33 -6.93
N ALA A 112 -6.17 10.83 -6.37
CA ALA A 112 -4.81 11.20 -6.73
C ALA A 112 -4.31 10.26 -7.83
N ALA A 113 -3.78 10.84 -8.92
CA ALA A 113 -2.86 10.13 -9.82
C ALA A 113 -1.66 9.57 -9.00
N PRO A 114 -0.81 8.69 -9.57
CA PRO A 114 0.23 7.96 -8.82
C PRO A 114 0.89 8.86 -7.79
N ILE A 115 0.72 8.54 -6.50
CA ILE A 115 1.16 9.42 -5.40
C ILE A 115 2.68 9.67 -5.51
N PHE A 116 3.42 8.75 -6.13
CA PHE A 116 4.84 8.85 -6.39
C PHE A 116 5.22 8.28 -7.77
N GLY A 117 4.90 9.02 -8.85
CA GLY A 117 5.49 8.83 -10.19
C GLY A 117 4.84 7.77 -11.08
#